data_AF-A0A2G5SVR9-F1
#
_entry.id   AF-A0A2G5SVR9-F1
#
_cell.length_a   1.000
_cell.length_b   1.000
_cell.length_c   1.000
_cell.angle_alpha   90.00
_cell.angle_beta   90.00
_cell.angle_gamma   90.00
#
_symmetry.space_group_name_H-M   'P 1'
#
loop_
_entity.id
_entity.type
_entity.pdbx_description
1 polymer ?
#
loop_
_entity_poly.entity_id
_entity_poly.type
_entity_poly.pdbx_seq_one_letter_code
_entity_poly.pdbx_strand_id
1 'polypeptide(L)'
;MSSGNNNVNTKLDFDESNPKPASVYLGSLKEFFKETAPNATVEQQSRLNNLLLSMIQMNHNIFKNQQEATFRKVENMKDAVKKFEEKTEEIKREILQGPREAIHEELTELLKKRHELQDQLSDMKAACSSLDQKMKDEMVNHQEDMEKKAKAHRAEMVEMAAKISELQEKLSS
;
A
#
# COMPACT_ATOMS: atom_id res chain seq x y z
N MET A 1 5.79 -46.60 11.62
CA MET A 1 6.18 -45.27 12.10
C MET A 1 5.47 -44.25 11.25
N SER A 2 4.48 -43.56 11.83
CA SER A 2 3.63 -42.60 11.14
C SER A 2 4.43 -41.35 10.82
N SER A 3 4.68 -41.09 9.54
CA SER A 3 5.14 -39.78 9.08
C SER A 3 3.98 -38.81 9.15
N GLY A 4 4.10 -37.83 10.04
CA GLY A 4 3.15 -36.76 10.23
C GLY A 4 2.96 -35.96 8.94
N ASN A 5 1.74 -35.99 8.44
CA ASN A 5 1.28 -35.20 7.31
C ASN A 5 1.11 -33.75 7.81
N ASN A 6 2.15 -32.92 7.69
CA ASN A 6 2.06 -31.50 8.00
C ASN A 6 1.28 -30.81 6.88
N ASN A 7 -0.04 -30.84 7.04
CA ASN A 7 -1.01 -30.13 6.23
C ASN A 7 -0.80 -28.62 6.47
N VAL A 8 -0.04 -27.96 5.58
CA VAL A 8 0.10 -26.50 5.60
C VAL A 8 -1.25 -25.93 5.14
N ASN A 9 -1.98 -25.40 6.10
CA ASN A 9 -3.33 -24.88 5.95
C ASN A 9 -3.29 -23.60 5.11
N THR A 10 -3.46 -23.70 3.79
CA THR A 10 -3.53 -22.60 2.81
C THR A 10 -4.86 -21.84 2.87
N LYS A 11 -5.34 -21.51 4.07
CA LYS A 11 -6.54 -20.69 4.22
C LYS A 11 -6.15 -19.22 4.08
N LEU A 12 -6.18 -18.71 2.85
CA LEU A 12 -6.22 -17.27 2.62
C LEU A 12 -7.51 -16.72 3.21
N ASP A 13 -7.39 -15.95 4.28
CA ASP A 13 -8.50 -15.22 4.86
C ASP A 13 -8.62 -13.87 4.12
N PHE A 14 -9.64 -13.77 3.27
CA PHE A 14 -9.96 -12.56 2.51
C PHE A 14 -10.92 -11.72 3.35
N ASP A 15 -10.35 -10.86 4.21
CA ASP A 15 -11.12 -9.87 4.93
C ASP A 15 -11.33 -8.63 4.03
N GLU A 16 -12.55 -8.46 3.50
CA GLU A 16 -12.93 -7.30 2.69
C GLU A 16 -12.85 -5.99 3.48
N SER A 17 -13.10 -6.03 4.79
CA SER A 17 -13.05 -4.85 5.66
C SER A 17 -11.63 -4.48 6.08
N ASN A 18 -10.69 -5.41 6.04
CA ASN A 18 -9.28 -5.18 6.33
C ASN A 18 -8.36 -6.01 5.41
N PRO A 19 -8.26 -5.64 4.12
CA PRO A 19 -7.50 -6.42 3.17
C PRO A 19 -6.01 -6.42 3.54
N LYS A 20 -5.39 -7.60 3.47
CA LYS A 20 -3.94 -7.72 3.63
C LYS A 20 -3.19 -7.00 2.48
N PRO A 21 -1.91 -6.64 2.69
CA PRO A 21 -1.09 -6.09 1.62
C PRO A 21 -1.05 -6.99 0.38
N ALA A 22 -0.94 -6.39 -0.81
CA ALA A 22 -0.90 -7.11 -2.09
C ALA A 22 0.18 -8.20 -2.13
N SER A 23 1.31 -7.97 -1.46
CA SER A 23 2.41 -8.92 -1.33
C SER A 23 2.00 -10.26 -0.72
N VAL A 24 1.04 -10.27 0.21
CA VAL A 24 0.53 -11.48 0.87
C VAL A 24 -0.24 -12.34 -0.14
N TYR A 25 -1.10 -11.73 -0.94
CA TYR A 25 -1.87 -12.43 -1.98
C TYR A 25 -0.97 -12.93 -3.11
N LEU A 26 -0.01 -12.11 -3.54
CA LEU A 26 0.96 -12.47 -4.58
C LEU A 26 1.90 -13.60 -4.13
N GLY A 27 2.31 -13.59 -2.86
CA GLY A 27 3.08 -14.67 -2.24
C GLY A 27 2.30 -15.99 -2.24
N SER A 28 1.03 -15.94 -1.84
CA SER A 28 0.16 -17.12 -1.83
C SER A 28 -0.10 -17.67 -3.24
N LEU A 29 -0.28 -16.80 -4.24
CA LEU A 29 -0.43 -17.21 -5.64
C LEU A 29 0.83 -17.92 -6.15
N LYS A 30 2.01 -17.44 -5.73
CA LYS A 30 3.29 -18.04 -6.09
C LYS A 30 3.49 -19.40 -5.43
N GLU A 31 3.07 -19.57 -4.18
CA GLU A 31 3.09 -20.88 -3.50
C GLU A 31 2.11 -21.86 -4.15
N PHE A 32 0.86 -21.43 -4.40
CA PHE A 32 -0.14 -22.25 -5.10
C PHE A 32 0.36 -22.74 -6.46
N PHE A 33 1.04 -21.87 -7.22
CA PHE A 33 1.60 -22.27 -8.52
C PHE A 33 2.71 -23.32 -8.37
N LYS A 34 3.57 -23.21 -7.36
CA LYS A 34 4.62 -24.22 -7.09
C LYS A 34 4.02 -25.58 -6.72
N GLU A 35 2.95 -25.57 -5.92
CA GLU A 35 2.25 -26.80 -5.51
C GLU A 35 1.52 -27.46 -6.68
N THR A 36 0.85 -26.66 -7.52
CA THR A 36 0.02 -27.16 -8.61
C THR A 36 0.82 -27.55 -9.85
N ALA A 37 1.96 -26.87 -10.09
CA ALA A 37 2.81 -27.09 -11.26
C ALA A 37 4.30 -27.17 -10.87
N PRO A 38 4.72 -28.19 -10.09
CA PRO A 38 6.11 -28.30 -9.61
C PRO A 38 7.14 -28.46 -10.73
N ASN A 39 6.70 -28.99 -11.88
CA ASN A 39 7.53 -29.20 -13.07
C ASN A 39 7.32 -28.09 -14.13
N ALA A 40 6.81 -26.93 -13.73
CA ALA A 40 6.58 -25.82 -14.66
C ALA A 40 7.87 -25.43 -15.40
N THR A 41 7.75 -25.23 -16.71
CA THR A 41 8.88 -24.82 -17.56
C THR A 41 9.36 -23.42 -17.18
N VAL A 42 10.60 -23.08 -17.56
CA VAL A 42 11.16 -21.74 -17.36
C VAL A 42 10.26 -20.65 -17.97
N GLU A 43 9.65 -20.92 -19.12
CA GLU A 43 8.72 -19.99 -19.76
C GLU A 43 7.44 -19.80 -18.93
N GLN A 44 6.87 -20.86 -18.37
CA GLN A 44 5.68 -20.77 -17.52
C GLN A 44 5.97 -20.02 -16.21
N GLN A 45 7.13 -20.26 -15.60
CA GLN A 45 7.58 -19.52 -14.42
C GLN A 45 7.84 -18.04 -14.75
N SER A 46 8.41 -17.75 -15.91
CA SER A 46 8.64 -16.37 -16.40
C SER A 46 7.31 -15.63 -16.61
N ARG A 47 6.32 -16.28 -17.25
CA ARG A 47 4.97 -15.70 -17.42
C ARG A 47 4.31 -15.38 -16.08
N LEU A 48 4.40 -16.28 -15.10
CA LEU A 48 3.89 -16.02 -13.75
C LEU A 48 4.59 -14.82 -13.12
N ASN A 49 5.93 -14.78 -13.15
CA ASN A 49 6.68 -13.66 -12.57
C ASN A 49 6.33 -12.33 -13.24
N ASN A 50 6.16 -12.31 -14.56
CA ASN A 50 5.73 -11.10 -15.29
C ASN A 50 4.32 -10.68 -14.88
N LEU A 51 3.39 -11.62 -14.73
CA LEU A 51 2.04 -11.33 -14.25
C LEU A 51 2.07 -10.72 -12.83
N LEU A 52 2.82 -11.33 -11.91
CA LEU A 52 3.00 -10.82 -10.55
C LEU A 52 3.58 -9.39 -10.57
N LEU A 53 4.57 -9.13 -11.44
CA LEU A 53 5.17 -7.81 -11.60
C LEU A 53 4.15 -6.79 -12.13
N SER A 54 3.36 -7.15 -13.14
CA SER A 54 2.31 -6.29 -13.69
C SER A 54 1.23 -5.98 -12.65
N MET A 55 0.86 -6.94 -11.78
CA MET A 55 -0.08 -6.70 -10.69
C MET A 55 0.47 -5.75 -9.64
N ILE A 56 1.76 -5.85 -9.28
CA ILE A 56 2.44 -4.90 -8.39
C ILE A 56 2.42 -3.50 -9.00
N GLN A 57 2.77 -3.37 -10.29
CA GLN A 57 2.75 -2.09 -11.00
C GLN A 57 1.35 -1.49 -11.08
N MET A 58 0.33 -2.31 -11.35
CA MET A 58 -1.07 -1.86 -11.37
C MET A 58 -1.51 -1.34 -10.00
N ASN A 59 -1.20 -2.07 -8.92
CA ASN A 59 -1.49 -1.61 -7.56
C ASN A 59 -0.76 -0.31 -7.25
N HIS A 60 0.52 -0.19 -7.61
CA HIS A 60 1.27 1.05 -7.41
C HIS A 60 0.62 2.24 -8.13
N ASN A 61 0.17 2.06 -9.37
CA ASN A 61 -0.56 3.08 -10.12
C ASN A 61 -1.89 3.46 -9.45
N ILE A 62 -2.65 2.47 -8.96
CA ILE A 62 -3.92 2.73 -8.23
C ILE A 62 -3.64 3.55 -6.96
N PHE A 63 -2.66 3.14 -6.15
CA PHE A 63 -2.27 3.87 -4.95
C PHE A 63 -1.84 5.30 -5.26
N LYS A 64 -0.99 5.50 -6.28
CA LYS A 64 -0.56 6.84 -6.70
C LYS A 64 -1.75 7.71 -7.11
N ASN A 65 -2.67 7.17 -7.91
CA ASN A 65 -3.87 7.90 -8.34
C ASN A 65 -4.78 8.24 -7.16
N GLN A 66 -4.95 7.33 -6.20
CA GLN A 66 -5.71 7.59 -4.98
C GLN A 66 -5.05 8.64 -4.09
N GLN A 67 -3.72 8.61 -3.98
CA GLN A 67 -2.94 9.60 -3.24
C GLN A 67 -3.11 10.98 -3.87
N GLU A 68 -2.92 11.11 -5.19
CA GLU A 68 -3.11 12.37 -5.92
C GLU A 68 -4.55 12.90 -5.78
N ALA A 69 -5.56 12.04 -5.91
CA ALA A 69 -6.96 12.43 -5.73
C ALA A 69 -7.25 12.90 -4.30
N THR A 70 -6.63 12.26 -3.30
CA THR A 70 -6.76 12.65 -1.89
C THR A 70 -6.07 13.98 -1.63
N PHE A 71 -4.86 14.20 -2.15
CA PHE A 71 -4.18 15.48 -2.06
C PHE A 71 -5.00 16.62 -2.67
N ARG A 72 -5.60 16.43 -3.85
CA ARG A 72 -6.50 17.44 -4.45
C ARG A 72 -7.72 17.74 -3.58
N LYS A 73 -8.32 16.72 -2.93
CA LYS A 73 -9.43 16.93 -1.99
C LYS A 73 -8.99 17.75 -0.77
N VAL A 74 -7.82 17.44 -0.21
CA VAL A 74 -7.23 18.19 0.92
C VAL A 74 -7.00 19.65 0.52
N GLU A 75 -6.47 19.89 -0.68
CA GLU A 75 -6.22 21.25 -1.18
C GLU A 75 -7.52 22.04 -1.36
N ASN A 76 -8.54 21.43 -1.95
CA ASN A 76 -9.86 22.05 -2.08
C ASN A 76 -10.51 22.34 -0.70
N MET A 77 -10.35 21.44 0.28
CA MET A 77 -10.84 21.67 1.64
C MET A 77 -10.10 22.81 2.34
N LYS A 78 -8.79 22.93 2.11
CA LYS A 78 -8.00 24.05 2.64
C LYS A 78 -8.50 25.40 2.12
N ASP A 79 -8.81 25.49 0.83
CA ASP A 79 -9.39 26.69 0.24
C ASP A 79 -10.79 26.99 0.79
N ALA A 80 -11.61 25.96 1.00
CA ALA A 80 -12.93 26.11 1.63
C ALA A 80 -12.82 26.62 3.07
N VAL A 81 -11.90 26.07 3.87
CA VAL A 81 -11.64 26.53 5.25
C VAL A 81 -11.19 27.99 5.25
N LYS A 82 -10.29 28.38 4.35
CA LYS A 82 -9.84 29.78 4.23
C LYS A 82 -11.00 30.73 3.92
N LYS A 83 -11.90 30.37 2.99
CA LYS A 83 -13.10 31.16 2.69
C LYS A 83 -14.04 31.27 3.89
N PHE A 84 -14.19 30.19 4.67
CA PHE A 84 -14.97 30.22 5.91
C PHE A 84 -14.35 31.15 6.96
N GLU A 85 -13.03 31.16 7.10
CA GLU A 85 -12.33 32.11 7.98
C GLU A 85 -12.58 33.56 7.56
N GLU A 86 -12.41 33.86 6.27
CA GLU A 86 -12.66 35.21 5.71
C GLU A 86 -14.10 35.67 5.98
N LYS A 87 -15.10 34.81 5.71
CA LYS A 87 -16.51 35.11 5.95
C LYS A 87 -16.84 35.26 7.44
N THR A 88 -16.20 34.48 8.31
CA THR A 88 -16.35 34.62 9.76
C THR A 88 -15.84 35.99 10.24
N GLU A 89 -14.72 36.46 9.71
CA GLU A 89 -14.17 37.78 10.04
C GLU A 89 -15.01 38.95 9.45
N GLU A 90 -15.64 38.75 8.29
CA GLU A 90 -16.63 39.67 7.74
C GLU A 90 -17.86 39.80 8.66
N ILE A 91 -18.46 38.67 9.05
CA ILE A 91 -19.61 38.65 9.96
C ILE A 91 -19.26 39.26 11.31
N LYS A 92 -18.08 38.98 11.88
CA LYS A 92 -17.62 39.64 13.12
C LYS A 92 -17.58 41.17 12.98
N ARG A 93 -17.13 41.69 11.84
CA ARG A 93 -17.15 43.13 11.56
C ARG A 93 -18.57 43.68 11.44
N GLU A 94 -19.48 42.94 10.82
CA GLU A 94 -20.90 43.33 10.71
C GLU A 94 -21.63 43.27 12.07
N ILE A 95 -21.33 42.30 12.94
CA ILE A 95 -21.84 42.23 14.33
C ILE A 95 -21.42 43.46 15.14
N LEU A 96 -20.21 43.98 14.91
CA LEU A 96 -19.74 45.21 15.55
C LEU A 96 -20.49 46.46 15.02
N GLN A 97 -21.21 46.37 13.90
CA GLN A 97 -21.85 47.49 13.21
C GLN A 97 -23.39 47.40 13.06
N GLY A 98 -24.05 46.26 13.36
CA GLY A 98 -25.49 46.02 13.08
C GLY A 98 -26.32 45.31 14.18
N PRO A 99 -27.62 45.05 13.96
CA PRO A 99 -28.54 44.47 14.96
C PRO A 99 -28.17 43.02 15.29
N ARG A 100 -28.03 42.73 16.58
CA ARG A 100 -27.24 41.62 17.12
C ARG A 100 -27.79 40.20 16.98
N GLU A 101 -29.10 40.01 16.81
CA GLU A 101 -29.72 38.71 17.10
C GLU A 101 -29.63 37.70 15.94
N ALA A 102 -30.02 38.08 14.72
CA ALA A 102 -29.96 37.17 13.56
C ALA A 102 -28.51 36.82 13.15
N ILE A 103 -27.58 37.76 13.34
CA ILE A 103 -26.17 37.58 12.96
C ILE A 103 -25.44 36.65 13.96
N HIS A 104 -25.90 36.58 15.22
CA HIS A 104 -25.30 35.71 16.22
C HIS A 104 -25.60 34.23 15.96
N GLU A 105 -26.81 33.92 15.48
CA GLU A 105 -27.22 32.56 15.12
C GLU A 105 -26.43 32.04 13.92
N GLU A 106 -26.28 32.86 12.87
CA GLU A 106 -25.49 32.49 11.69
C GLU A 106 -24.00 32.31 12.00
N LEU A 107 -23.42 33.15 12.88
CA LEU A 107 -22.04 32.99 13.36
C LEU A 107 -21.86 31.68 14.14
N THR A 108 -22.84 31.30 14.96
CA THR A 108 -22.75 30.09 15.79
C THR A 108 -22.76 28.82 14.94
N GLU A 109 -23.63 28.75 13.94
CA GLU A 109 -23.66 27.63 12.98
C GLU A 109 -22.37 27.54 12.14
N LEU A 110 -21.83 28.69 11.71
CA LEU A 110 -20.55 28.73 11.00
C LEU A 110 -19.38 28.24 11.86
N LEU A 111 -19.32 28.63 13.13
CA LEU A 111 -18.29 28.17 14.06
C LEU A 111 -18.36 26.66 14.30
N LYS A 112 -19.57 26.11 14.42
CA LYS A 112 -19.79 24.67 14.56
C LYS A 112 -19.31 23.92 13.31
N LYS A 113 -19.71 24.39 12.13
CA LYS A 113 -19.30 23.80 10.85
C LYS A 113 -17.79 23.91 10.62
N ARG A 114 -17.16 24.99 11.09
CA ARG A 114 -15.70 25.14 11.07
C ARG A 114 -15.03 24.07 11.94
N HIS A 115 -15.53 23.84 13.16
CA HIS A 115 -14.99 22.80 14.03
C HIS A 115 -15.11 21.41 13.39
N GLU A 116 -16.28 21.04 12.86
CA GLU A 116 -16.46 19.76 12.18
C GLU A 116 -15.49 19.56 11.01
N LEU A 117 -15.31 20.58 10.17
CA LEU A 117 -14.34 20.53 9.06
C LEU A 117 -12.89 20.43 9.54
N GLN A 118 -12.57 21.08 10.66
CA GLN A 118 -11.24 21.08 11.25
C GLN A 118 -10.88 19.71 11.86
N ASP A 119 -11.84 19.06 12.50
CA ASP A 119 -11.72 17.69 13.00
C ASP A 119 -11.55 16.70 11.83
N GLN A 120 -12.39 16.79 10.79
CA GLN A 120 -12.26 15.96 9.59
C GLN A 120 -10.89 16.13 8.89
N LEU A 121 -10.37 17.36 8.88
CA LEU A 121 -9.06 17.64 8.29
C LEU A 121 -7.92 17.04 9.14
N SER A 122 -8.06 17.06 10.46
CA SER A 122 -7.14 16.39 11.39
C SER A 122 -7.12 14.88 11.17
N ASP A 123 -8.30 14.25 11.10
CA ASP A 123 -8.44 12.81 10.87
C ASP A 123 -7.86 12.39 9.52
N MET A 124 -8.15 13.14 8.47
CA MET A 124 -7.64 12.85 7.14
C MET A 124 -6.12 13.04 7.04
N LYS A 125 -5.56 14.03 7.76
CA LYS A 125 -4.11 14.21 7.87
C LYS A 125 -3.44 13.02 8.57
N ALA A 126 -4.04 12.53 9.66
CA ALA A 126 -3.56 11.35 10.36
C ALA A 126 -3.61 10.10 9.47
N ALA A 127 -4.69 9.91 8.71
CA ALA A 127 -4.84 8.82 7.75
C ALA A 127 -3.76 8.88 6.65
N CYS A 128 -3.48 10.06 6.07
CA CYS A 128 -2.40 10.24 5.09
C CYS A 128 -1.03 9.89 5.68
N SER A 129 -0.72 10.37 6.90
CA SER A 129 0.56 10.04 7.55
C SER A 129 0.72 8.55 7.82
N SER A 130 -0.35 7.86 8.22
CA SER A 130 -0.36 6.40 8.37
C SER A 130 -0.12 5.67 7.03
N LEU A 131 -0.76 6.14 5.96
CA LEU A 131 -0.59 5.58 4.61
C LEU A 131 0.85 5.75 4.09
N ASP A 132 1.43 6.95 4.25
CA ASP A 132 2.83 7.21 3.87
C ASP A 132 3.81 6.33 4.65
N GLN A 133 3.55 6.09 5.94
CA GLN A 133 4.40 5.21 6.74
C GLN A 133 4.29 3.75 6.27
N LYS A 134 3.08 3.24 6.04
CA LYS A 134 2.88 1.89 5.50
C LYS A 134 3.58 1.70 4.16
N MET A 135 3.50 2.70 3.28
CA MET A 135 4.16 2.64 1.97
C MET A 135 5.69 2.57 2.12
N LYS A 136 6.28 3.36 3.02
CA LYS A 136 7.72 3.29 3.30
C LYS A 136 8.12 1.91 3.83
N ASP A 137 7.35 1.37 4.77
CA ASP A 137 7.64 0.06 5.36
C ASP A 137 7.54 -1.06 4.32
N GLU A 138 6.52 -1.03 3.45
CA GLU A 138 6.38 -1.98 2.34
C GLU A 138 7.53 -1.89 1.33
N MET A 139 7.99 -0.69 1.00
CA MET A 139 9.14 -0.51 0.09
C MET A 139 10.43 -1.07 0.68
N VAL A 140 10.69 -0.83 1.98
CA VAL A 140 11.87 -1.37 2.67
C VAL A 140 11.80 -2.90 2.70
N ASN A 141 10.66 -3.46 3.10
CA ASN A 141 10.48 -4.92 3.15
C ASN A 141 10.63 -5.57 1.76
N HIS A 142 10.12 -4.94 0.70
CA HIS A 142 10.29 -5.44 -0.66
C HIS A 142 11.75 -5.41 -1.11
N GLN A 143 12.47 -4.34 -0.80
CA GLN A 143 13.90 -4.22 -1.12
C GLN A 143 14.72 -5.31 -0.41
N GLU A 144 14.48 -5.55 0.87
CA GLU A 144 15.15 -6.59 1.65
C GLU A 144 14.88 -8.00 1.10
N ASP A 145 13.63 -8.30 0.74
CA ASP A 145 13.25 -9.59 0.15
C ASP A 145 13.93 -9.82 -1.21
N MET A 146 14.01 -8.76 -2.03
CA MET A 146 14.70 -8.82 -3.32
C MET A 146 16.21 -9.04 -3.16
N GLU A 147 16.86 -8.38 -2.19
CA GLU A 147 18.27 -8.62 -1.89
C GLU A 147 18.52 -10.02 -1.35
N LYS A 148 17.63 -10.55 -0.51
CA LYS A 148 17.72 -11.92 0.00
C LYS A 148 17.61 -12.95 -1.13
N LYS A 149 16.66 -12.75 -2.06
CA LYS A 149 16.52 -13.59 -3.26
C LYS A 149 17.72 -13.51 -4.18
N ALA A 150 18.29 -12.31 -4.38
CA ALA A 150 19.49 -12.13 -5.19
C ALA A 150 20.70 -12.85 -4.58
N LYS A 151 20.87 -12.80 -3.25
CA LYS A 151 21.93 -13.54 -2.54
C LYS A 151 21.74 -15.06 -2.66
N ALA A 152 20.53 -15.56 -2.45
CA ALA A 152 20.22 -16.99 -2.59
C ALA A 152 20.52 -17.47 -4.03
N HIS A 153 20.08 -16.73 -5.03
CA HIS A 153 20.32 -17.09 -6.43
C HIS A 153 21.82 -17.10 -6.79
N ARG A 154 22.61 -16.14 -6.27
CA ARG A 154 24.07 -16.17 -6.44
C ARG A 154 24.72 -17.41 -5.83
N ALA A 155 24.27 -17.82 -4.64
CA ALA A 155 24.79 -19.02 -3.99
C ALA A 155 24.47 -20.29 -4.81
N GLU A 156 23.24 -20.41 -5.30
CA GLU A 156 22.83 -21.52 -6.19
C GLU A 156 23.65 -21.56 -7.48
N MET A 157 23.93 -20.40 -8.09
CA MET A 157 24.76 -20.32 -9.30
C MET A 157 26.21 -20.76 -9.04
N VAL A 158 26.78 -20.41 -7.90
CA VAL A 158 28.13 -20.88 -7.50
C VAL A 158 28.14 -22.38 -7.28
N GLU A 159 27.12 -22.94 -6.62
CA GLU A 159 27.00 -24.38 -6.41
C GLU A 159 26.84 -25.14 -7.73
N MET A 160 26.01 -24.64 -8.65
CA MET A 160 25.85 -25.21 -9.98
C MET A 160 27.15 -25.15 -10.79
N ALA A 161 27.88 -24.03 -10.74
CA ALA A 161 29.17 -23.92 -11.42
C ALA A 161 30.18 -24.96 -10.90
N ALA A 162 30.25 -25.17 -9.58
CA ALA A 162 31.10 -26.21 -8.99
C ALA A 162 30.73 -27.62 -9.47
N LYS A 163 29.43 -27.95 -9.51
CA LYS A 163 28.94 -29.24 -10.02
C LYS A 163 29.27 -29.45 -11.51
N ILE A 164 29.19 -28.39 -12.32
CA ILE A 164 29.56 -28.45 -13.74
C ILE A 164 31.06 -28.74 -13.88
N SER A 165 31.91 -28.07 -13.10
CA SER A 165 33.36 -28.33 -13.11
C SER A 165 33.70 -29.77 -12.71
N GLU A 166 33.08 -30.30 -11.65
CA GLU A 166 33.28 -31.70 -11.24
C GLU A 166 32.86 -32.70 -12.33
N LEU A 167 31.74 -32.43 -13.02
CA LEU A 167 31.27 -33.29 -14.12
C LEU A 167 32.21 -33.22 -15.33
N GLN A 168 32.73 -32.04 -15.66
CA GLN A 168 33.71 -31.86 -16.73
C GLN A 168 35.01 -32.61 -16.43
N GLU A 169 35.47 -32.60 -15.18
CA GLU A 169 36.68 -33.30 -14.74
C GLU A 169 36.51 -34.82 -14.83
N LYS A 170 35.34 -35.34 -14.44
CA LYS A 170 34.97 -36.77 -14.56
C LYS A 170 34.82 -37.25 -16.00
N LEU A 171 34.42 -36.38 -16.93
CA LEU A 171 34.30 -36.70 -18.35
C LEU A 171 35.63 -36.62 -19.11
N SER A 172 36.62 -35.92 -18.54
CA SER A 172 37.95 -35.73 -19.13
C SER A 172 39.00 -36.71 -18.57
N SER A 173 38.60 -37.54 -17.60
CA SER A 173 39.41 -38.59 -16.96
C SER A 173 38.99 -39.97 -17.49
#